data_AF-A0A9E1W111-F1
#
_entry.id   AF-A0A9E1W111-F1
#
_cell.length_a   1.000
_cell.length_b   1.000
_cell.length_c   1.000
_cell.angle_alpha   90.00
_cell.angle_beta   90.00
_cell.angle_gamma   90.00
#
_symmetry.space_group_name_H-M   'P 1'
#
loop_
_entity.id
_entity.type
_entity.pdbx_description
1 polymer ?
#
loop_
_entity_poly.entity_id
_entity_poly.type
_entity_poly.pdbx_seq_one_letter_code
_entity_poly.pdbx_strand_id
1 'polypeptide(L)' 'MNTRSKILQDVQNYYGKVLKTKNDLQTSACCAADSLPGYLRPYLKNIHNEVQSRFYGCASTFPVSLN' A
#
# COMPACT_ATOMS: atom_id res chain seq x y z
N MET A 1 -30.02 -2.33 9.85
CA MET A 1 -28.64 -2.86 9.80
C MET A 1 -27.69 -1.79 10.31
N ASN A 2 -26.77 -2.12 11.21
CA ASN A 2 -25.81 -1.17 11.77
C ASN A 2 -24.76 -0.81 10.71
N THR A 3 -24.70 0.46 10.31
CA THR A 3 -23.86 0.99 9.22
C THR A 3 -22.38 0.59 9.34
N ARG A 4 -21.86 0.51 10.58
CA ARG A 4 -20.48 0.09 10.84
C ARG A 4 -20.17 -1.32 10.37
N SER A 5 -21.09 -2.27 10.59
CA SER A 5 -20.90 -3.67 10.21
C SER A 5 -20.83 -3.81 8.69
N LYS A 6 -21.64 -3.02 7.96
CA LYS A 6 -21.63 -3.01 6.50
C LYS A 6 -20.30 -2.47 5.96
N ILE A 7 -19.82 -1.35 6.51
CA ILE A 7 -18.52 -0.77 6.13
C ILE A 7 -17.39 -1.79 6.32
N LEU A 8 -17.34 -2.46 7.47
CA LEU A 8 -16.31 -3.47 7.73
C LEU A 8 -16.36 -4.63 6.73
N GLN A 9 -17.57 -5.10 6.41
CA GLN A 9 -17.77 -6.16 5.42
C GLN A 9 -17.30 -5.74 4.02
N ASP A 10 -17.61 -4.52 3.62
CA ASP A 10 -17.25 -3.97 2.31
C ASP A 10 -15.72 -3.80 2.21
N VAL A 11 -15.06 -3.29 3.25
CA VAL A 11 -13.60 -3.15 3.32
C VAL A 11 -12.91 -4.53 3.25
N GLN A 12 -13.38 -5.50 4.03
CA GLN A 12 -12.85 -6.87 3.98
C GLN A 12 -13.03 -7.50 2.60
N ASN A 13 -14.19 -7.32 1.99
CA ASN A 13 -14.45 -7.84 0.65
C ASN A 13 -13.54 -7.20 -0.40
N TYR A 14 -13.35 -5.88 -0.34
CA TYR A 14 -12.51 -5.17 -1.28
C TYR A 14 -11.05 -5.62 -1.20
N TYR A 15 -10.43 -5.57 -0.02
CA TYR A 15 -9.02 -5.94 0.14
C TYR A 15 -8.76 -7.46 0.12
N GLY A 16 -9.75 -8.29 0.46
CA GLY A 16 -9.62 -9.75 0.47
C GLY A 16 -9.94 -10.42 -0.87
N LYS A 17 -10.95 -9.92 -1.58
CA LYS A 17 -11.49 -10.59 -2.78
C LYS A 17 -11.36 -9.78 -4.05
N VAL A 18 -11.58 -8.47 -4.01
CA VAL A 18 -11.59 -7.63 -5.22
C VAL A 18 -10.18 -7.20 -5.64
N LEU A 19 -9.43 -6.61 -4.73
CA LEU A 19 -8.09 -6.08 -5.00
C LEU A 19 -7.05 -7.20 -5.03
N LYS A 20 -6.62 -7.61 -6.23
CA LYS A 20 -5.57 -8.63 -6.41
C LYS A 20 -4.24 -8.03 -6.85
N THR A 21 -4.29 -7.00 -7.67
CA THR A 21 -3.15 -6.34 -8.28
C THR A 21 -3.30 -4.82 -8.18
N LYS A 22 -2.20 -4.08 -8.46
CA LYS A 22 -2.24 -2.62 -8.57
C LYS A 22 -3.22 -2.12 -9.63
N ASN A 23 -3.49 -2.91 -10.67
CA ASN A 23 -4.42 -2.55 -11.74
C ASN A 23 -5.89 -2.64 -11.31
N ASP A 24 -6.18 -3.38 -10.24
CA ASP A 24 -7.54 -3.52 -9.71
C ASP A 24 -7.92 -2.39 -8.74
N LEU A 25 -6.99 -1.46 -8.46
CA LEU A 25 -7.26 -0.27 -7.66
C LEU A 25 -8.37 0.55 -8.32
N GLN A 26 -9.49 0.70 -7.62
CA GLN A 26 -10.62 1.51 -8.08
C GLN A 26 -10.40 3.02 -7.86
N THR A 27 -9.27 3.40 -7.25
CA THR A 27 -8.93 4.79 -6.92
C THR A 27 -7.56 5.16 -7.46
N SER A 28 -7.35 6.44 -7.73
CA SER A 28 -6.04 6.99 -8.06
C SER A 28 -5.18 7.10 -6.80
N ALA A 29 -4.65 5.97 -6.34
CA ALA A 29 -3.63 5.95 -5.29
C ALA A 29 -2.26 6.34 -5.89
N CYS A 30 -1.56 7.29 -5.27
CA CYS A 30 -0.23 7.68 -5.73
C CYS A 30 0.78 6.56 -5.38
N CYS A 31 1.53 6.12 -6.40
CA CYS A 31 2.52 5.06 -6.28
C CYS A 31 3.88 5.66 -5.92
N ALA A 32 4.18 5.77 -4.62
CA ALA A 32 5.43 6.35 -4.13
C ALA A 32 6.66 5.45 -4.18
N ALA A 33 6.59 4.30 -4.89
CA ALA A 33 7.77 3.46 -5.08
C ALA A 33 8.93 4.26 -5.71
N ASP A 34 8.61 5.23 -6.57
CA ASP A 34 9.59 6.11 -7.23
C ASP A 34 10.11 7.23 -6.31
N SER A 35 9.42 7.56 -5.22
CA SER A 35 9.79 8.64 -4.28
C SER A 35 10.59 8.17 -3.06
N LEU A 36 10.97 6.88 -2.98
CA LEU A 36 11.77 6.39 -1.86
C LEU A 36 13.23 6.90 -1.98
N PRO A 37 13.77 7.54 -0.92
CA PRO A 37 15.16 7.98 -0.88
C PRO A 37 16.14 6.86 -1.22
N GLY A 38 17.20 7.19 -1.96
CA GLY A 38 18.18 6.21 -2.46
C GLY A 38 18.79 5.33 -1.36
N TYR A 39 19.06 5.91 -0.19
CA TYR A 39 19.63 5.19 0.96
C TYR A 39 18.71 4.09 1.52
N LEU A 40 17.40 4.15 1.27
CA LEU A 40 16.43 3.16 1.75
C LEU A 40 16.20 2.01 0.77
N ARG A 41 16.48 2.22 -0.52
CA ARG A 41 16.26 1.21 -1.58
C ARG A 41 16.94 -0.14 -1.30
N PRO A 42 18.18 -0.21 -0.77
CA PRO A 42 18.84 -1.48 -0.48
C PRO A 42 18.11 -2.36 0.55
N TYR A 43 17.30 -1.77 1.42
CA TYR A 43 16.56 -2.50 2.45
C TYR A 43 15.26 -3.12 1.93
N LEU A 44 14.76 -2.69 0.76
CA LEU A 44 13.57 -3.30 0.14
C LEU A 44 13.76 -4.80 -0.12
N LYS A 45 15.00 -5.25 -0.35
CA LYS A 45 15.32 -6.68 -0.52
C LYS A 45 14.96 -7.54 0.69
N ASN A 46 14.80 -6.94 1.87
CA ASN A 46 14.44 -7.63 3.10
C ASN A 46 12.91 -7.77 3.26
N ILE A 47 12.12 -7.18 2.37
CA ILE A 47 10.66 -7.21 2.40
C ILE A 47 10.17 -8.26 1.38
N HIS A 48 9.25 -9.13 1.77
CA HIS A 48 8.67 -10.11 0.84
C HIS A 48 8.01 -9.44 -0.39
N ASN A 49 8.21 -10.04 -1.56
CA ASN A 49 7.67 -9.56 -2.83
C ASN A 49 6.15 -9.34 -2.79
N GLU A 50 5.40 -10.19 -2.08
CA GLU A 50 3.96 -10.01 -1.90
C GLU A 50 3.65 -8.67 -1.24
N VAL A 51 4.32 -8.34 -0.13
CA VAL A 51 4.13 -7.08 0.60
C VAL A 51 4.50 -5.88 -0.26
N GLN A 52 5.63 -5.96 -0.99
CA GLN A 52 6.04 -4.91 -1.92
C GLN A 52 5.02 -4.70 -3.06
N SER A 53 4.47 -5.79 -3.60
CA SER A 53 3.50 -5.76 -4.70
C SER A 53 2.14 -5.17 -4.29
N ARG A 54 1.79 -5.28 -3.00
CA ARG A 54 0.55 -4.76 -2.40
C ARG A 54 0.75 -3.44 -1.66
N PHE A 55 1.87 -2.75 -1.90
CA PHE A 55 2.08 -1.40 -1.40
C PHE A 55 1.41 -0.38 -2.32
N TYR A 56 0.42 0.33 -1.79
CA TYR A 56 -0.41 1.31 -2.51
C TYR A 56 -0.37 2.71 -1.89
N GLY A 57 0.61 2.97 -1.01
CA GLY A 57 0.73 4.24 -0.30
C GLY A 57 1.63 5.23 -1.03
N CYS A 58 1.43 6.52 -0.77
CA CYS A 58 2.23 7.63 -1.28
C CYS A 58 3.52 7.88 -0.45
N ALA A 59 4.00 6.88 0.30
CA ALA A 59 4.92 7.09 1.42
C ALA A 59 6.30 7.66 1.01
N SER A 60 6.58 8.86 1.52
CA SER A 60 7.77 9.02 2.34
C SER A 60 7.33 9.45 3.75
N THR A 61 7.12 8.46 4.64
CA THR A 61 6.98 8.71 6.09
C THR A 61 8.35 8.78 6.78
N PHE A 62 9.43 8.63 6.01
CA PHE A 62 10.79 8.64 6.52
C PHE A 62 11.23 10.09 6.74
N PRO A 63 11.72 10.44 7.95
CA PRO A 63 12.36 11.71 8.20
C PRO A 63 13.47 11.97 7.19
N VAL A 64 13.41 13.10 6.50
CA VAL A 64 14.47 13.55 5.58
C VAL A 64 15.82 13.76 6.28
N SER A 65 15.82 13.87 7.61
CA SER A 65 17.00 14.07 8.45
C SER A 65 17.70 12.79 8.93
N LEU A 66 17.23 11.60 8.54
CA LEU A 66 17.83 10.31 8.93
C LEU A 66 18.94 9.81 7.98
N ASN A 67 19.62 10.71 7.28
CA ASN A 67 20.80 10.37 6.49
C ASN A 67 22.01 10.10 7.37
#